data_AF-A0A258D4I6-F1
#
_entry.id   AF-A0A258D4I6-F1
#
_cell.length_a   1.000
_cell.length_b   1.000
_cell.length_c   1.000
_cell.angle_alpha   90.00
_cell.angle_beta   90.00
_cell.angle_gamma   90.00
#
_symmetry.space_group_name_H-M   'P 1'
#
loop_
_entity.id
_entity.type
_entity.pdbx_description
1 polymer ?
#
loop_
_entity_poly.entity_id
_entity_poly.type
_entity_poly.pdbx_seq_one_letter_code
_entity_poly.pdbx_strand_id
1 'polypeptide(L)'
;MFTAPDAATAGSHAATHAAAQIQRDAQAPARPLRRLAAAMACKRLPAERLDAFLTGDLPLAARLHDWFGADIAHFTDPQSLIGALERDIALLDDMLSRQLNALLHHAAFQRLEASWRGLAYLTRSATGAQMVLVRVLNISWRELAADFERAADFDQSHLFAKIYSQEFGMPGGTPYGILLCDYDVHHRPSRESPVDDVAALAG
;
A
#
# COMPACT_ATOMS: atom_id res chain seq x y z
N MET A 1 22.23 45.73 3.43
CA MET A 1 21.99 45.49 1.99
C MET A 1 22.79 44.27 1.57
N PHE A 2 22.29 43.08 1.91
CA PHE A 2 22.90 41.78 1.57
C PHE A 2 21.74 40.86 1.22
N THR A 3 21.54 40.61 -0.07
CA THR A 3 20.50 39.73 -0.60
C THR A 3 20.98 38.28 -0.51
N ALA A 4 20.22 37.45 0.22
CA ALA A 4 20.43 36.00 0.28
C ALA A 4 20.13 35.34 -1.09
N PRO A 5 20.87 34.30 -1.50
CA PRO A 5 20.60 33.61 -2.75
C PRO A 5 19.38 32.70 -2.62
N ASP A 6 18.53 32.72 -3.65
CA ASP A 6 17.30 31.94 -3.80
C ASP A 6 17.54 30.43 -3.68
N ALA A 7 17.01 29.81 -2.63
CA ALA A 7 17.02 28.35 -2.43
C ALA A 7 16.07 27.60 -3.41
N ALA A 8 15.20 28.33 -4.12
CA ALA A 8 14.25 27.76 -5.07
C ALA A 8 14.89 27.32 -6.40
N THR A 9 16.00 27.95 -6.81
CA THR A 9 16.66 27.67 -8.08
C THR A 9 17.51 26.39 -8.03
N ALA A 10 18.03 26.03 -6.85
CA ALA A 10 18.87 24.83 -6.67
C ALA A 10 18.11 23.51 -6.85
N GLY A 11 16.84 23.43 -6.41
CA GLY A 11 16.00 22.24 -6.56
C GLY A 11 15.56 21.98 -8.00
N SER A 12 15.33 23.04 -8.78
CA SER A 12 14.97 22.95 -10.20
C SER A 12 16.15 22.44 -11.04
N HIS A 13 17.35 22.96 -10.81
CA HIS A 13 18.55 22.50 -11.51
C HIS A 13 18.91 21.04 -11.21
N ALA A 14 18.68 20.55 -9.98
CA ALA A 14 18.93 19.15 -9.60
C ALA A 14 17.94 18.17 -10.25
N ALA A 15 16.65 18.52 -10.32
CA ALA A 15 15.63 17.72 -10.99
C ALA A 15 15.83 17.68 -12.51
N THR A 16 16.23 18.82 -13.12
CA THR A 16 16.61 18.88 -14.53
C THR A 16 17.88 18.09 -14.81
N HIS A 17 18.86 18.08 -13.90
CA HIS A 17 20.05 17.23 -14.03
C HIS A 17 19.73 15.74 -13.92
N ALA A 18 18.87 15.33 -12.99
CA ALA A 18 18.44 13.94 -12.84
C ALA A 18 17.63 13.46 -14.06
N ALA A 19 16.71 14.27 -14.57
CA ALA A 19 15.94 13.97 -15.77
C ALA A 19 16.84 13.93 -17.03
N ALA A 20 17.80 14.85 -17.15
CA ALA A 20 18.76 14.85 -18.27
C ALA A 20 19.78 13.69 -18.18
N GLN A 21 20.09 13.21 -16.98
CA GLN A 21 20.91 12.02 -16.76
C GLN A 21 20.15 10.74 -17.16
N ILE A 22 18.87 10.64 -16.79
CA ILE A 22 17.98 9.54 -17.20
C ILE A 22 17.82 9.50 -18.72
N GLN A 23 17.70 10.67 -19.37
CA GLN A 23 17.56 10.77 -20.82
C GLN A 23 18.88 10.46 -21.57
N ARG A 24 20.02 10.91 -21.06
CA ARG A 24 21.35 10.56 -21.60
C ARG A 24 21.69 9.08 -21.40
N ASP A 25 21.23 8.50 -20.30
CA ASP A 25 21.36 7.08 -20.00
C ASP A 25 20.57 6.17 -20.95
N ALA A 26 19.51 6.69 -21.57
CA ALA A 26 18.71 5.97 -22.57
C ALA A 26 19.38 5.89 -23.96
N GLN A 27 20.38 6.73 -24.25
CA GLN A 27 21.04 6.83 -25.56
C GLN A 27 22.49 6.28 -25.59
N ALA A 28 22.96 5.66 -24.51
CA ALA A 28 24.27 4.99 -24.45
C ALA A 28 24.22 3.57 -25.04
N PRO A 29 25.33 3.03 -25.60
CA PRO A 29 25.38 1.68 -26.18
C PRO A 29 24.79 0.64 -25.21
N ALA A 30 23.94 -0.22 -25.76
CA ALA A 30 22.94 -1.05 -25.08
C ALA A 30 23.39 -1.57 -23.70
N ARG A 31 22.97 -0.87 -22.63
CA ARG A 31 23.11 -1.39 -21.26
C ARG A 31 22.43 -2.76 -21.19
N PRO A 32 23.02 -3.74 -20.49
CA PRO A 32 22.46 -5.08 -20.40
C PRO A 32 21.07 -5.00 -19.75
N LEU A 33 20.10 -5.76 -20.28
CA LEU A 33 18.70 -5.66 -19.86
C LEU A 33 18.55 -5.89 -18.36
N ARG A 34 19.37 -6.76 -17.75
CA ARG A 34 19.39 -7.00 -16.29
C ARG A 34 19.54 -5.74 -15.43
N ARG A 35 20.23 -4.70 -15.91
CA ARG A 35 20.39 -3.42 -15.20
C ARG A 35 19.21 -2.46 -15.37
N LEU A 36 18.40 -2.68 -16.41
CA LEU A 36 17.26 -1.83 -16.77
C LEU A 36 15.91 -2.46 -16.42
N ALA A 37 15.84 -3.79 -16.29
CA ALA A 37 14.62 -4.56 -16.12
C ALA A 37 13.75 -4.04 -14.97
N ALA A 38 14.34 -3.78 -13.80
CA ALA A 38 13.60 -3.24 -12.66
C ALA A 38 13.07 -1.80 -12.88
N ALA A 39 13.78 -0.97 -13.65
CA ALA A 39 13.30 0.37 -13.99
C ALA A 39 12.14 0.31 -15.00
N MET A 40 12.24 -0.56 -16.01
CA MET A 40 11.20 -0.82 -16.99
C MET A 40 9.94 -1.42 -16.35
N ALA A 41 10.08 -2.42 -15.49
CA ALA A 41 8.96 -3.04 -14.76
C ALA A 41 8.22 -2.04 -13.87
N CYS A 42 8.94 -1.10 -13.25
CA CYS A 42 8.35 -0.01 -12.47
C CYS A 42 7.82 1.16 -13.32
N LYS A 43 7.70 1.01 -14.65
CA LYS A 43 7.26 2.05 -15.60
C LYS A 43 8.07 3.35 -15.54
N ARG A 44 9.33 3.28 -15.11
CA ARG A 44 10.27 4.42 -15.11
C ARG A 44 11.00 4.58 -16.44
N LEU A 45 11.02 3.52 -17.25
CA LEU A 45 11.55 3.47 -18.59
C LEU A 45 10.54 2.74 -19.51
N PRO A 46 10.63 2.92 -20.85
CA PRO A 46 9.80 2.18 -21.81
C PRO A 46 9.96 0.66 -21.65
N ALA A 47 8.84 -0.06 -21.67
CA ALA A 47 8.80 -1.51 -21.37
C ALA A 47 9.04 -2.41 -22.60
N GLU A 48 9.02 -1.88 -23.82
CA GLU A 48 9.06 -2.65 -25.08
C GLU A 48 10.15 -3.73 -25.13
N ARG A 49 11.37 -3.40 -24.67
CA ARG A 49 12.51 -4.33 -24.66
C ARG A 49 12.32 -5.45 -23.62
N LEU A 50 11.76 -5.12 -22.46
CA LEU A 50 11.44 -6.10 -21.42
C LEU A 50 10.28 -6.99 -21.86
N ASP A 51 9.25 -6.42 -22.47
CA ASP A 51 8.10 -7.16 -22.98
C ASP A 51 8.54 -8.16 -24.06
N ALA A 52 9.35 -7.73 -25.04
CA ALA A 52 9.91 -8.61 -26.06
C ALA A 52 10.78 -9.75 -25.48
N PHE A 53 11.46 -9.50 -24.36
CA PHE A 53 12.22 -10.52 -23.64
C PHE A 53 11.30 -11.57 -22.97
N LEU A 54 10.19 -11.12 -22.38
CA LEU A 54 9.23 -11.94 -21.64
C LEU A 54 8.27 -12.74 -22.53
N THR A 55 7.81 -12.17 -23.66
CA THR A 55 6.90 -12.85 -24.60
C THR A 55 7.56 -14.03 -25.31
N GLY A 56 8.90 -14.06 -25.36
CA GLY A 56 9.66 -15.18 -25.90
C GLY A 56 9.73 -15.18 -27.43
N ASP A 57 9.45 -14.05 -28.08
CA ASP A 57 9.48 -13.91 -29.55
C ASP A 57 10.91 -14.04 -30.13
N LEU A 58 11.94 -13.95 -29.26
CA LEU A 58 13.35 -14.07 -29.61
C LEU A 58 13.94 -15.43 -29.19
N PRO A 59 14.87 -15.99 -30.00
CA PRO A 59 15.58 -17.22 -29.62
C PRO A 59 16.36 -17.03 -28.31
N LEU A 60 16.50 -18.11 -27.54
CA LEU A 60 17.11 -18.09 -26.20
C LEU A 60 18.50 -17.42 -26.18
N ALA A 61 19.35 -17.71 -27.17
CA ALA A 61 20.67 -17.11 -27.27
C ALA A 61 20.62 -15.57 -27.40
N ALA A 62 19.67 -15.04 -28.17
CA ALA A 62 19.48 -13.60 -28.32
C ALA A 62 18.99 -12.97 -27.02
N ARG A 63 18.09 -13.64 -26.28
CA ARG A 63 17.61 -13.17 -24.98
C ARG A 63 18.72 -13.17 -23.92
N LEU A 64 19.56 -14.20 -23.88
CA LEU A 64 20.71 -14.25 -22.97
C LEU A 64 21.73 -13.15 -23.31
N HIS A 65 22.00 -12.93 -24.60
CA HIS A 65 22.85 -11.83 -25.03
C HIS A 65 22.24 -10.46 -24.71
N ASP A 66 20.91 -10.29 -24.78
CA ASP A 66 20.24 -9.05 -24.39
C ASP A 66 20.27 -8.84 -22.86
N TRP A 67 20.07 -9.91 -22.09
CA TRP A 67 20.11 -9.92 -20.63
C TRP A 67 21.48 -9.57 -20.06
N PHE A 68 22.53 -10.25 -20.52
CA PHE A 68 23.89 -10.11 -20.02
C PHE A 68 24.72 -9.07 -20.79
N GLY A 69 24.36 -8.75 -22.03
CA GLY A 69 25.18 -7.91 -22.90
C GLY A 69 26.54 -8.54 -23.19
N ALA A 70 27.58 -7.71 -23.29
CA ALA A 70 28.96 -8.17 -23.48
C ALA A 70 29.48 -9.06 -22.34
N ASP A 71 28.86 -9.02 -21.16
CA ASP A 71 29.29 -9.81 -20.01
C ASP A 71 29.09 -11.32 -20.23
N ILE A 72 28.26 -11.72 -21.19
CA ILE A 72 28.01 -13.13 -21.52
C ILE A 72 29.30 -13.88 -21.90
N ALA A 73 30.29 -13.17 -22.47
CA ALA A 73 31.56 -13.74 -22.88
C ALA A 73 32.41 -14.26 -21.70
N HIS A 74 32.11 -13.85 -20.46
CA HIS A 74 32.81 -14.32 -19.27
C HIS A 74 32.36 -15.72 -18.82
N PHE A 75 31.23 -16.22 -19.33
CA PHE A 75 30.70 -17.53 -18.97
C PHE A 75 31.17 -18.57 -19.99
N THR A 76 32.25 -19.27 -19.64
CA THR A 76 32.87 -20.29 -20.50
C THR A 76 32.19 -21.66 -20.42
N ASP A 77 31.42 -21.92 -19.36
CA ASP A 77 30.72 -23.18 -19.12
C ASP A 77 29.25 -22.96 -18.71
N PRO A 78 28.35 -23.93 -18.97
CA PRO A 78 26.95 -23.80 -18.65
C PRO A 78 26.65 -23.60 -17.16
N GLN A 79 27.46 -24.17 -16.25
CA GLN A 79 27.22 -24.07 -14.81
C GLN A 79 27.46 -22.64 -14.31
N SER A 80 28.52 -21.99 -14.79
CA SER A 80 28.79 -20.58 -14.50
C SER A 80 27.68 -19.65 -14.98
N LEU A 81 27.08 -19.93 -16.15
CA LEU A 81 25.94 -19.17 -16.67
C LEU A 81 24.67 -19.37 -15.83
N ILE A 82 24.35 -20.62 -15.47
CA ILE A 82 23.22 -20.93 -14.59
C ILE A 82 23.39 -20.24 -13.24
N GLY A 83 24.57 -20.33 -12.62
CA GLY A 83 24.85 -19.64 -11.36
C GLY A 83 24.82 -18.10 -11.48
N ALA A 84 25.04 -17.53 -12.67
CA ALA A 84 24.81 -16.10 -12.89
C ALA A 84 23.33 -15.75 -12.97
N LEU A 85 22.52 -16.58 -13.63
CA LEU A 85 21.06 -16.40 -13.68
C LEU A 85 20.43 -16.56 -12.30
N GLU A 86 20.83 -17.56 -11.52
CA GLU A 86 20.36 -17.75 -10.14
C GLU A 86 20.68 -16.55 -9.26
N ARG A 87 21.87 -15.96 -9.41
CA ARG A 87 22.25 -14.72 -8.72
C ARG A 87 21.39 -13.53 -9.14
N ASP A 88 21.11 -13.37 -10.44
CA ASP A 88 20.26 -12.30 -10.93
C ASP A 88 18.81 -12.48 -10.44
N ILE A 89 18.28 -13.71 -10.39
CA ILE A 89 16.96 -14.03 -9.81
C ILE A 89 16.94 -13.67 -8.31
N ALA A 90 17.94 -14.13 -7.54
CA ALA A 90 18.03 -13.82 -6.12
C ALA A 90 18.11 -12.31 -5.84
N LEU A 91 18.80 -11.55 -6.70
CA LEU A 91 18.85 -10.09 -6.60
C LEU A 91 17.48 -9.45 -6.87
N LEU A 92 16.73 -9.94 -7.86
CA LEU A 92 15.37 -9.47 -8.13
C LEU A 92 14.43 -9.81 -6.98
N ASP A 93 14.51 -11.01 -6.43
CA ASP A 93 13.72 -11.44 -5.28
C ASP A 93 14.02 -10.59 -4.04
N ASP A 94 15.29 -10.25 -3.77
CA ASP A 94 15.65 -9.33 -2.69
C ASP A 94 15.06 -7.92 -2.91
N MET A 95 15.14 -7.40 -4.14
CA MET A 95 14.56 -6.10 -4.47
C MET A 95 13.04 -6.08 -4.26
N LEU A 96 12.34 -7.11 -4.73
CA LEU A 96 10.89 -7.26 -4.55
C LEU A 96 10.54 -7.43 -3.07
N SER A 97 11.28 -8.27 -2.34
CA SER A 97 11.07 -8.51 -0.91
C SER A 97 11.25 -7.24 -0.10
N ARG A 98 12.27 -6.42 -0.39
CA ARG A 98 12.47 -5.12 0.27
C ARG A 98 11.30 -4.17 0.02
N GLN A 99 10.83 -4.08 -1.23
CA GLN A 99 9.70 -3.20 -1.56
C GLN A 99 8.41 -3.69 -0.91
N LEU A 100 8.14 -5.00 -0.97
CA LEU A 100 6.96 -5.59 -0.35
C LEU A 100 6.99 -5.43 1.16
N ASN A 101 8.13 -5.66 1.81
CA ASN A 101 8.30 -5.43 3.24
C ASN A 101 8.03 -3.96 3.60
N ALA A 102 8.52 -3.00 2.83
CA ALA A 102 8.24 -1.59 3.09
C ALA A 102 6.72 -1.27 3.02
N LEU A 103 5.99 -1.89 2.09
CA LEU A 103 4.54 -1.73 1.97
C LEU A 103 3.78 -2.43 3.11
N LEU A 104 4.11 -3.68 3.40
CA LEU A 104 3.44 -4.49 4.43
C LEU A 104 3.71 -3.97 5.85
N HIS A 105 4.86 -3.34 6.09
CA HIS A 105 5.19 -2.73 7.39
C HIS A 105 4.78 -1.26 7.49
N HIS A 106 4.12 -0.71 6.48
CA HIS A 106 3.59 0.64 6.56
C HIS A 106 2.41 0.69 7.54
N ALA A 107 2.46 1.56 8.55
CA ALA A 107 1.48 1.61 9.64
C ALA A 107 0.02 1.73 9.15
N ALA A 108 -0.22 2.52 8.10
CA ALA A 108 -1.57 2.65 7.52
C ALA A 108 -2.09 1.34 6.90
N PHE A 109 -1.20 0.55 6.25
CA PHE A 109 -1.57 -0.73 5.68
C PHE A 109 -1.82 -1.76 6.78
N GLN A 110 -0.94 -1.82 7.79
CA GLN A 110 -1.10 -2.73 8.93
C GLN A 110 -2.39 -2.48 9.69
N ARG A 111 -2.77 -1.22 9.92
CA ARG A 111 -4.06 -0.89 10.55
C ARG A 111 -5.24 -1.40 9.73
N LEU A 112 -5.24 -1.12 8.43
CA LEU A 112 -6.30 -1.60 7.53
C LEU A 112 -6.37 -3.14 7.51
N GLU A 113 -5.22 -3.80 7.37
CA GLU A 113 -5.11 -5.25 7.37
C GLU A 113 -5.61 -5.84 8.69
N ALA A 114 -5.24 -5.26 9.84
CA ALA A 114 -5.69 -5.70 11.16
C ALA A 114 -7.22 -5.65 11.28
N SER A 115 -7.86 -4.53 10.92
CA SER A 115 -9.32 -4.38 10.93
C SER A 115 -10.03 -5.44 10.08
N TRP A 116 -9.57 -5.63 8.83
CA TRP A 116 -10.18 -6.60 7.91
C TRP A 116 -9.94 -8.05 8.31
N ARG A 117 -8.75 -8.36 8.84
CA ARG A 117 -8.45 -9.71 9.37
C ARG A 117 -9.25 -9.99 10.63
N GLY A 118 -9.46 -8.99 11.49
CA GLY A 118 -10.36 -9.08 12.64
C GLY A 118 -11.80 -9.38 12.22
N LEU A 119 -12.33 -8.64 11.24
CA LEU A 119 -13.66 -8.90 10.69
C LEU A 119 -13.76 -10.30 10.03
N ALA A 120 -12.74 -10.71 9.27
CA ALA A 120 -12.69 -12.03 8.66
C ALA A 120 -12.63 -13.15 9.71
N TYR A 121 -11.96 -12.91 10.84
CA TYR A 121 -11.95 -13.83 11.98
C TYR A 121 -13.35 -13.93 12.62
N LEU A 122 -14.01 -12.79 12.88
CA LEU A 122 -15.36 -12.74 13.46
C LEU A 122 -16.39 -13.47 12.59
N THR A 123 -16.40 -13.19 11.30
CA THR A 123 -17.34 -13.82 10.35
C THR A 123 -17.10 -15.32 10.21
N ARG A 124 -15.83 -15.75 10.19
CA ARG A 124 -15.47 -17.17 10.16
C ARG A 124 -15.90 -17.91 11.42
N SER A 125 -15.72 -17.31 12.60
CA SER A 125 -16.20 -17.88 13.86
C SER A 125 -17.73 -17.97 13.92
N ALA A 126 -18.45 -17.05 13.26
CA ALA A 126 -19.91 -17.05 13.20
C ALA A 126 -20.51 -17.99 12.14
N THR A 127 -19.71 -18.56 11.23
CA THR A 127 -20.20 -19.31 10.04
C THR A 127 -21.04 -20.55 10.40
N GLY A 128 -20.91 -21.10 11.62
CA GLY A 128 -21.70 -22.23 12.11
C GLY A 128 -22.92 -21.87 12.96
N ALA A 129 -23.14 -20.59 13.26
CA ALA A 129 -24.22 -20.16 14.14
C ALA A 129 -25.47 -19.82 13.31
N GLN A 130 -26.57 -20.53 13.55
CA GLN A 130 -27.81 -20.37 12.76
C GLN A 130 -28.57 -19.06 13.04
N MET A 131 -28.23 -18.34 14.11
CA MET A 131 -28.91 -17.12 14.54
C MET A 131 -27.95 -15.96 14.82
N VAL A 132 -26.88 -15.84 14.04
CA VAL A 132 -25.95 -14.70 14.14
C VAL A 132 -25.98 -13.91 12.83
N LEU A 133 -26.40 -12.65 12.91
CA LEU A 133 -26.31 -11.70 11.82
C LEU A 133 -25.20 -10.69 12.15
N VAL A 134 -24.16 -10.67 11.32
CA VAL A 134 -23.08 -9.68 11.42
C VAL A 134 -23.38 -8.55 10.44
N ARG A 135 -23.54 -7.33 10.94
CA ARG A 135 -23.65 -6.11 10.13
C ARG A 135 -22.44 -5.22 10.38
N VAL A 136 -21.93 -4.62 9.31
CA VAL A 136 -20.71 -3.80 9.36
C VAL A 136 -21.07 -2.37 8.98
N LEU A 137 -20.64 -1.43 9.81
CA LEU A 137 -20.73 0.01 9.55
C LEU A 137 -19.31 0.58 9.51
N ASN A 138 -18.91 1.11 8.35
CA ASN A 138 -17.63 1.80 8.22
C ASN A 138 -17.82 3.28 8.55
N ILE A 139 -17.29 3.71 9.70
CA ILE A 139 -17.30 5.10 10.15
C ILE A 139 -15.98 5.40 10.88
N SER A 140 -15.40 6.57 10.66
CA SER A 140 -14.20 6.96 11.40
C SER A 140 -14.55 7.46 12.80
N TRP A 141 -13.64 7.28 13.77
CA TRP A 141 -13.85 7.76 15.14
C TRP A 141 -14.17 9.26 15.20
N ARG A 142 -13.50 10.07 14.37
CA ARG A 142 -13.73 11.51 14.27
C ARG A 142 -15.13 11.85 13.77
N GLU A 143 -15.68 11.07 12.85
CA GLU A 143 -17.06 11.27 12.37
C GLU A 143 -18.07 10.87 13.43
N LEU A 144 -17.79 9.78 14.17
CA LEU A 144 -18.63 9.33 15.27
C LEU A 144 -18.67 10.35 16.42
N ALA A 145 -17.51 10.83 16.87
CA ALA A 145 -17.45 11.85 17.91
C ALA A 145 -18.12 13.16 17.48
N ALA A 146 -17.93 13.57 16.23
CA ALA A 146 -18.60 14.76 15.69
C ALA A 146 -20.12 14.58 15.52
N ASP A 147 -20.63 13.35 15.42
CA ASP A 147 -22.07 13.06 15.43
C ASP A 147 -22.66 13.30 16.83
N PHE A 148 -21.98 12.78 17.86
CA PHE A 148 -22.39 12.99 19.25
C PHE A 148 -22.27 14.45 19.70
N GLU A 149 -21.19 15.14 19.35
CA GLU A 149 -21.02 16.56 19.70
C GLU A 149 -22.05 17.49 19.04
N ARG A 150 -22.56 17.13 17.86
CA ARG A 150 -23.55 17.94 17.13
C ARG A 150 -24.98 17.65 17.54
N ALA A 151 -25.25 16.45 18.06
CA ALA A 151 -26.57 16.08 18.52
C ALA A 151 -26.90 16.89 19.79
N ALA A 152 -28.12 17.44 19.87
CA ALA A 152 -28.56 18.14 21.07
C ALA A 152 -28.72 17.18 22.26
N ASP A 153 -29.17 15.96 21.96
CA ASP A 153 -29.32 14.84 22.88
C ASP A 153 -28.87 13.55 22.19
N PHE A 154 -28.45 12.54 22.96
CA PHE A 154 -27.90 11.29 22.43
C PHE A 154 -28.85 10.54 21.47
N ASP A 155 -30.16 10.65 21.68
CA ASP A 155 -31.21 9.98 20.90
C ASP A 155 -31.47 10.65 19.54
N GLN A 156 -30.88 11.83 19.31
CA GLN A 156 -30.93 12.56 18.04
C GLN A 156 -29.69 12.31 17.17
N SER A 157 -28.71 11.54 17.65
CA SER A 157 -27.52 11.17 16.87
C SER A 157 -27.86 10.26 15.69
N HIS A 158 -27.09 10.35 14.60
CA HIS A 158 -27.26 9.45 13.46
C HIS A 158 -26.95 7.99 13.83
N LEU A 159 -26.00 7.76 14.73
CA LEU A 159 -25.72 6.42 15.25
C LEU A 159 -26.95 5.84 15.96
N PHE A 160 -27.59 6.60 16.87
CA PHE A 160 -28.78 6.15 17.58
C PHE A 160 -29.93 5.83 16.61
N ALA A 161 -30.16 6.68 15.61
CA ALA A 161 -31.18 6.43 14.60
C ALA A 161 -30.98 5.09 13.87
N LYS A 162 -29.73 4.74 13.53
CA LYS A 162 -29.39 3.49 12.82
C LYS A 162 -29.48 2.25 13.70
N ILE A 163 -29.09 2.36 14.97
CA ILE A 163 -29.01 1.21 15.88
C ILE A 163 -30.35 0.96 16.57
N TYR A 164 -30.96 2.02 17.10
CA TYR A 164 -32.16 1.93 17.90
C TYR A 164 -33.41 2.13 17.04
N SER A 165 -33.59 3.33 16.46
CA SER A 165 -34.86 3.70 15.83
C SER A 165 -35.23 2.83 14.63
N GLN A 166 -34.25 2.46 13.79
CA GLN A 166 -34.46 1.68 12.57
C GLN A 166 -34.61 0.17 12.82
N GLU A 167 -34.09 -0.36 13.92
CA GLU A 167 -34.15 -1.81 14.19
C GLU A 167 -34.97 -2.13 15.43
N PHE A 168 -34.60 -1.61 16.60
CA PHE A 168 -35.34 -1.88 17.84
C PHE A 168 -36.70 -1.18 17.86
N GLY A 169 -36.78 0.05 17.36
CA GLY A 169 -38.02 0.85 17.31
C GLY A 169 -38.98 0.48 16.17
N MET A 170 -38.56 -0.38 15.23
CA MET A 170 -39.35 -0.74 14.06
C MET A 170 -40.04 -2.10 14.25
N PRO A 171 -41.36 -2.22 14.03
CA PRO A 171 -42.05 -3.50 14.06
C PRO A 171 -41.43 -4.49 13.05
N GLY A 172 -40.89 -5.60 13.55
CA GLY A 172 -40.21 -6.62 12.73
C GLY A 172 -38.73 -6.35 12.43
N GLY A 173 -38.12 -5.33 13.06
CA GLY A 173 -36.67 -5.10 12.97
C GLY A 173 -35.84 -6.16 13.72
N THR A 174 -34.54 -6.19 13.47
CA THR A 174 -33.61 -7.15 14.10
C THR A 174 -32.68 -6.41 15.06
N PRO A 175 -32.97 -6.42 16.38
CA PRO A 175 -32.19 -5.64 17.32
C PRO A 175 -30.74 -6.13 17.42
N TYR A 176 -29.82 -5.20 17.58
CA TYR A 176 -28.41 -5.51 17.77
C TYR A 176 -28.16 -6.00 19.20
N GLY A 177 -27.71 -7.25 19.36
CA GLY A 177 -27.36 -7.80 20.68
C GLY A 177 -26.00 -7.34 21.20
N ILE A 178 -25.09 -6.97 20.30
CA ILE A 178 -23.76 -6.46 20.64
C ILE A 178 -23.29 -5.49 19.56
N LEU A 179 -22.56 -4.46 19.98
CA LEU A 179 -21.84 -3.54 19.12
C LEU A 179 -20.35 -3.73 19.37
N LEU A 180 -19.61 -4.06 18.31
CA LEU A 180 -18.16 -4.13 18.34
C LEU A 180 -17.60 -2.92 17.61
N CYS A 181 -16.71 -2.19 18.28
CA CYS A 181 -16.09 -0.98 17.77
C CYS A 181 -14.59 -1.21 17.65
N ASP A 182 -14.04 -1.05 16.44
CA ASP A 182 -12.62 -1.21 16.13
C ASP A 182 -11.91 0.16 16.18
N TYR A 183 -11.72 0.68 17.39
CA TYR A 183 -11.05 1.97 17.64
C TYR A 183 -10.08 1.89 18.82
N ASP A 184 -8.97 2.63 18.70
CA ASP A 184 -8.03 2.85 19.80
C ASP A 184 -8.48 4.07 20.62
N VAL A 185 -8.98 3.85 21.83
CA VAL A 185 -9.46 4.91 22.72
C VAL A 185 -8.34 5.38 23.64
N HIS A 186 -8.13 6.70 23.68
CA HIS A 186 -7.12 7.34 24.51
C HIS A 186 -7.74 8.17 25.64
N HIS A 187 -7.17 8.08 26.84
CA HIS A 187 -7.65 8.84 27.99
C HIS A 187 -7.35 10.35 27.93
N ARG A 188 -6.56 10.80 26.95
CA ARG A 188 -6.15 12.21 26.77
C ARG A 188 -6.03 12.54 25.28
N PRO A 189 -6.49 13.72 24.86
CA PRO A 189 -6.23 14.23 23.51
C PRO A 189 -4.72 14.35 23.26
N SER A 190 -4.31 14.00 22.05
CA SER A 190 -2.94 14.09 21.55
C SER A 190 -2.92 14.64 20.13
N ARG A 191 -1.73 14.85 19.57
CA ARG A 191 -1.61 15.24 18.15
C ARG A 191 -2.16 14.17 17.20
N GLU A 192 -2.12 12.90 17.62
CA GLU A 192 -2.54 11.75 16.81
C GLU A 192 -4.03 11.41 17.03
N SER A 193 -4.57 11.68 18.23
CA SER A 193 -6.01 11.64 18.55
C SER A 193 -6.45 12.96 19.17
N PRO A 194 -6.86 13.96 18.37
CA PRO A 194 -7.20 15.30 18.88
C PRO A 194 -8.58 15.37 19.55
N VAL A 195 -9.37 14.31 19.43
CA VAL A 195 -10.73 14.21 19.98
C VAL A 195 -10.64 13.82 21.45
N ASP A 196 -11.59 14.29 22.27
CA ASP A 196 -11.77 13.77 23.62
C ASP A 196 -12.54 12.45 23.57
N ASP A 197 -11.80 11.35 23.50
CA ASP A 197 -12.38 10.01 23.37
C ASP A 197 -13.20 9.61 24.61
N VAL A 198 -12.90 10.17 25.78
CA VAL A 198 -13.63 9.87 27.03
C VAL A 198 -15.01 10.53 26.99
N ALA A 199 -15.08 11.77 26.52
CA ALA A 199 -16.35 12.46 26.29
C ALA A 199 -17.18 11.72 25.23
N ALA A 200 -16.57 11.31 24.11
CA ALA A 200 -17.25 10.57 23.05
C ALA A 200 -17.80 9.20 23.50
N LEU A 201 -17.15 8.54 24.47
CA LEU A 201 -17.65 7.30 25.07
C LEU A 201 -18.79 7.50 26.07
N ALA A 202 -18.87 8.68 26.70
CA ALA A 202 -19.91 8.99 27.67
C ALA A 202 -21.29 9.18 27.01
N GLY A 203 -21.32 9.53 25.72
CA GLY A 203 -22.52 9.84 24.96
C GLY A 203 -22.83 11.33 24.98
#